data_AF-A0A6I3LH76-F1
#
_entry.id   AF-A0A6I3LH76-F1
#
_cell.length_a   1.000
_cell.length_b   1.000
_cell.length_c   1.000
_cell.angle_alpha   90.00
_cell.angle_beta   90.00
_cell.angle_gamma   90.00
#
_symmetry.space_group_name_H-M   'P 1'
#
loop_
_entity.id
_entity.type
_entity.pdbx_description
1 polymer ?
#
loop_
_entity_poly.entity_id
_entity_poly.type
_entity_poly.pdbx_seq_one_letter_code
_entity_poly.pdbx_strand_id
1 'polypeptide(L)' 'ELGAYILSQGHFHIAYVGVTEEDVSVGLKRRQGFQKAVQMFAPSSNVTYYKTTFHVKDAMKQVSEILSGNRPTVIVCAT' A
#
# COMPACT_ATOMS: atom_id res chain seq x y z
N GLU A 1 -7.75 -2.45 10.35
CA GLU A 1 -6.74 -2.96 11.31
C GLU A 1 -5.32 -2.91 10.75
N LEU A 2 -5.05 -3.42 9.53
CA LEU A 2 -3.69 -3.45 8.95
C LEU A 2 -2.95 -2.10 8.98
N GLY A 3 -3.58 -1.00 8.60
CA GLY A 3 -2.96 0.33 8.65
C GLY A 3 -2.54 0.74 10.06
N ALA A 4 -3.42 0.55 11.05
CA ALA A 4 -3.11 0.86 12.45
C ALA A 4 -1.98 -0.04 12.99
N TYR A 5 -1.98 -1.32 12.64
CA TYR A 5 -0.90 -2.24 13.02
C TYR A 5 0.45 -1.78 12.48
N ILE A 6 0.55 -1.48 11.19
CA ILE A 6 1.81 -1.05 10.56
C ILE A 6 2.34 0.25 11.19
N LEU A 7 1.45 1.20 11.46
CA LEU A 7 1.82 2.44 12.15
C LEU A 7 2.30 2.18 13.59
N SER A 8 1.67 1.24 14.30
CA SER A 8 2.11 0.84 15.66
C SER A 8 3.50 0.20 15.68
N GLN A 9 3.96 -0.36 14.55
CA GLN A 9 5.31 -0.89 14.39
C GLN A 9 6.35 0.19 14.00
N GLY A 10 5.95 1.47 13.91
CA GLY A 10 6.85 2.58 13.61
C GLY A 10 7.12 2.83 12.13
N HIS A 11 6.37 2.20 11.23
CA HIS A 11 6.50 2.43 9.79
C HIS A 11 5.67 3.63 9.34
N PHE A 12 6.34 4.70 8.91
CA PHE A 12 5.70 5.92 8.40
C PHE A 12 6.03 6.24 6.94
N HIS A 13 7.00 5.53 6.34
CA HIS A 13 7.32 5.59 4.91
C HIS A 13 6.90 4.26 4.27
N ILE A 14 5.76 4.28 3.58
CA ILE A 14 5.01 3.09 3.19
C ILE A 14 4.78 3.10 1.68
N ALA A 15 5.01 1.97 1.03
CA ALA A 15 4.51 1.70 -0.32
C ALA A 15 3.30 0.78 -0.24
N TYR A 16 2.15 1.21 -0.73
CA TYR A 16 0.95 0.37 -0.84
C TYR A 16 0.83 -0.12 -2.28
N VAL A 17 0.80 -1.43 -2.49
CA VAL A 17 0.68 -2.07 -3.81
C VAL A 17 -0.66 -2.81 -3.85
N GLY A 18 -1.57 -2.38 -4.71
CA GLY A 18 -2.89 -3.01 -4.86
C GLY A 18 -3.35 -3.11 -6.30
N VAL A 19 -4.43 -3.86 -6.54
CA VAL A 19 -4.98 -4.08 -7.88
C VAL A 19 -5.90 -2.94 -8.37
N THR A 20 -6.19 -2.92 -9.67
CA THR A 20 -7.10 -1.95 -10.30
C THR A 20 -8.49 -1.95 -9.66
N GLU A 21 -9.15 -0.79 -9.71
CA GLU A 21 -10.46 -0.55 -9.09
C GLU A 21 -11.64 -1.18 -9.85
N GLU A 22 -11.36 -2.01 -10.86
CA GLU A 22 -12.37 -2.70 -11.68
C GLU A 22 -13.17 -3.72 -10.85
N ASP A 23 -12.57 -4.23 -9.77
CA ASP A 23 -13.28 -5.01 -8.76
C ASP A 23 -13.63 -4.13 -7.54
N VAL A 24 -14.83 -3.55 -7.60
CA VAL A 24 -15.39 -2.57 -6.64
C VAL A 24 -15.29 -3.03 -5.18
N SER A 25 -15.25 -4.34 -4.93
CA SER A 25 -15.29 -4.88 -3.57
C SER A 25 -13.91 -5.07 -2.95
N VAL A 26 -12.88 -5.39 -3.73
CA VAL A 26 -11.62 -5.91 -3.17
C VAL A 26 -10.52 -4.84 -3.15
N GLY A 27 -10.27 -4.17 -4.28
CA GLY A 27 -9.22 -3.15 -4.38
C GLY A 27 -9.59 -1.84 -3.66
N LEU A 28 -10.81 -1.36 -3.87
CA LEU A 28 -11.24 -0.05 -3.40
C LEU A 28 -11.44 0.00 -1.88
N LYS A 29 -12.17 -0.98 -1.31
CA LYS A 29 -12.48 -1.01 0.14
C LYS A 29 -11.22 -1.20 0.98
N ARG A 30 -10.29 -2.07 0.56
CA ARG A 30 -9.01 -2.28 1.27
C ARG A 30 -8.15 -1.02 1.27
N ARG A 31 -8.05 -0.35 0.11
CA ARG A 31 -7.33 0.93 0.01
C ARG A 31 -7.97 1.99 0.89
N GLN A 32 -9.29 2.16 0.83
CA GLN A 32 -10.00 3.16 1.65
C GLN A 32 -9.86 2.89 3.15
N GLY A 33 -9.95 1.62 3.56
CA GLY A 33 -9.73 1.23 4.96
C GLY A 33 -8.31 1.55 5.44
N PHE A 34 -7.31 1.30 4.58
CA PHE A 34 -5.93 1.67 4.86
C PHE A 34 -5.74 3.19 4.95
N GLN A 35 -6.25 3.93 3.96
CA GLN A 35 -6.21 5.40 3.92
C GLN A 35 -6.84 6.02 5.16
N LYS A 36 -8.02 5.53 5.58
CA LYS A 36 -8.68 6.00 6.81
C LYS A 36 -7.82 5.78 8.05
N ALA A 37 -7.19 4.62 8.18
CA ALA A 37 -6.31 4.33 9.32
C ALA A 37 -5.09 5.27 9.32
N VAL A 38 -4.43 5.47 8.17
CA VAL A 38 -3.30 6.39 8.05
C VAL A 38 -3.71 7.83 8.39
N GLN A 39 -4.83 8.30 7.85
CA GLN A 39 -5.32 9.65 8.10
C GLN A 39 -5.67 9.89 9.58
N MET A 40 -6.21 8.87 10.25
CA MET A 40 -6.64 8.95 11.65
C MET A 40 -5.48 8.90 12.63
N PHE A 41 -4.50 8.02 12.41
CA PHE A 41 -3.45 7.74 13.39
C PHE A 41 -2.10 8.38 13.07
N ALA A 42 -1.83 8.70 11.80
CA ALA A 42 -0.56 9.27 11.37
C ALA A 42 -0.70 10.07 10.07
N PRO A 43 -1.40 11.23 10.08
CA PRO A 43 -1.72 12.01 8.88
C PRO A 43 -0.47 12.55 8.15
N SER A 44 0.68 12.63 8.82
CA SER A 44 1.96 13.04 8.25
C SER A 44 2.77 11.88 7.65
N SER A 45 2.21 10.66 7.60
CA SER A 45 2.89 9.51 7.00
C SER A 45 3.09 9.70 5.50
N ASN A 46 4.26 9.31 5.00
CA ASN A 46 4.54 9.26 3.58
C ASN A 46 4.05 7.92 3.02
N VAL A 47 2.88 7.93 2.37
CA VAL A 47 2.31 6.74 1.73
C VAL A 47 2.20 6.95 0.22
N THR A 48 2.86 6.09 -0.55
CA THR A 48 2.72 6.06 -2.01
C THR A 48 1.88 4.86 -2.43
N TYR A 49 0.90 5.09 -3.30
CA TYR A 49 -0.02 4.04 -3.78
C TYR A 49 0.35 3.64 -5.21
N TYR A 50 0.63 2.36 -5.40
CA TYR A 50 0.98 1.74 -6.66
C TYR A 50 -0.13 0.78 -7.10
N LYS A 51 -0.39 0.75 -8.40
CA LYS A 51 -1.35 -0.16 -9.02
C LYS A 51 -0.60 -1.32 -9.66
N THR A 52 -1.12 -2.53 -9.53
CA THR A 52 -0.64 -3.74 -10.20
C THR A 52 -1.82 -4.55 -10.72
N THR A 53 -1.56 -5.72 -11.31
CA THR A 53 -2.56 -6.70 -11.73
C THR A 53 -2.60 -7.86 -10.73
N PHE A 54 -3.47 -8.84 -10.95
CA PHE A 54 -3.47 -10.10 -10.20
C PHE A 54 -2.28 -11.02 -10.54
N HIS A 55 -1.44 -10.65 -11.52
CA HIS A 55 -0.30 -11.47 -11.92
C HIS A 55 0.94 -11.18 -11.07
N VAL A 56 1.51 -12.24 -10.47
CA VAL A 56 2.73 -12.16 -9.64
C VAL A 56 3.89 -11.48 -10.37
N LYS A 57 4.05 -11.71 -11.67
CA LYS A 57 5.13 -11.07 -12.46
C LYS A 57 5.01 -9.55 -12.48
N ASP A 58 3.80 -9.03 -12.57
CA ASP A 58 3.55 -7.57 -12.58
C ASP A 58 3.80 -6.98 -11.20
N ALA A 59 3.43 -7.69 -10.13
CA ALA A 59 3.74 -7.29 -8.76
C ALA A 59 5.27 -7.25 -8.51
N MET A 60 6.00 -8.28 -8.96
CA MET A 60 7.46 -8.34 -8.84
C MET A 60 8.14 -7.20 -9.59
N LYS A 61 7.68 -6.90 -10.82
CA LYS A 61 8.18 -5.76 -11.59
C LYS A 61 7.92 -4.44 -10.86
N GLN A 62 6.70 -4.24 -10.37
CA GLN A 62 6.31 -3.03 -9.65
C GLN A 62 7.16 -2.84 -8.38
N VAL A 63 7.41 -3.91 -7.61
CA VAL A 63 8.26 -3.86 -6.42
C VAL A 63 9.70 -3.51 -6.79
N SER A 64 10.24 -4.06 -7.87
CA SER A 64 11.59 -3.70 -8.36
C SER A 64 11.69 -2.21 -8.69
N GLU A 65 10.68 -1.64 -9.36
CA GLU A 65 10.61 -0.20 -9.66
C GLU A 65 10.47 0.66 -8.40
N ILE A 66 9.70 0.22 -7.40
CA ILE A 66 9.61 0.90 -6.10
C ILE A 66 10.99 0.94 -5.43
N LEU A 67 11.71 -0.19 -5.43
CA LEU A 67 13.02 -0.30 -4.80
C LEU A 67 14.14 0.39 -5.59
N SER A 68 13.94 0.79 -6.84
CA SER A 68 14.97 1.54 -7.58
C SER A 68 14.89 3.05 -7.33
N GLY A 69 13.67 3.60 -7.21
CA GLY A 69 13.43 5.04 -7.03
C GLY A 69 13.02 5.48 -5.62
N ASN A 70 12.68 4.53 -4.73
CA ASN A 70 12.18 4.80 -3.40
C ASN A 70 12.81 3.85 -2.35
N ARG A 71 12.67 4.21 -1.07
CA ARG A 71 13.14 3.43 0.08
C ARG A 71 12.04 3.32 1.13
N PRO A 72 10.89 2.69 0.81
CA PRO A 72 9.88 2.45 1.84
C PRO A 72 10.43 1.52 2.92
N THR A 73 10.00 1.76 4.16
CA THR A 73 10.34 0.90 5.30
C THR A 73 9.47 -0.36 5.34
N VAL A 74 8.34 -0.32 4.63
CA VAL A 74 7.41 -1.45 4.48
C VAL A 74 6.67 -1.35 3.15
N ILE A 75 6.45 -2.50 2.51
CA ILE A 75 5.61 -2.63 1.31
C ILE A 75 4.36 -3.42 1.70
N VAL A 76 3.19 -2.81 1.53
CA VAL A 76 1.88 -3.39 1.82
C VAL A 76 1.29 -3.93 0.54
N CYS A 77 1.30 -5.25 0.37
CA CYS A 77 0.69 -5.91 -0.78
C CYS A 77 -0.77 -6.26 -0.45
N ALA A 78 -1.71 -5.61 -1.13
CA ALA A 78 -3.15 -5.78 -0.95
C ALA A 78 -3.81 -6.06 -2.31
N THR A 79 -3.61 -7.28 -2.80
CA THR A 79 -4.27 -7.87 -3.97
C THR A 79 -5.59 -8.53 -3.58
#